data_AF-A0A9E2DU64-F1
#
_entry.id   AF-A0A9E2DU64-F1
#
_cell.length_a   1.000
_cell.length_b   1.000
_cell.length_c   1.000
_cell.angle_alpha   90.00
_cell.angle_beta   90.00
_cell.angle_gamma   90.00
#
_symmetry.space_group_name_H-M   'P 1'
#
loop_
_entity.id
_entity.type
_entity.pdbx_description
1 polymer ?
#
loop_
_entity_poly.entity_id
_entity_poly.type
_entity_poly.pdbx_seq_one_letter_code
_entity_poly.pdbx_strand_id
1 'polypeptide(L)'
;SDLVTRGLGLATIVNTLRYQDELADGDRFVVHSGILRLGKSSIRYVHKLMNATTGSLCASSDMTEVQFDLSTRSSSPWDEQTRQRIEAMVVALSPEDQAWFDGGR
;
A
#
# COMPACT_ATOMS: atom_id res chain seq x y z
N SER A 1 11.78 10.86 -8.42
CA SER A 1 10.40 10.80 -8.94
C SER A 1 9.84 12.21 -9.03
N ASP A 2 8.70 12.40 -9.70
CA ASP A 2 7.97 13.68 -9.74
C ASP A 2 7.79 14.32 -8.35
N LEU A 3 7.50 13.50 -7.33
CA LEU A 3 7.37 13.94 -5.93
C LEU A 3 8.63 14.66 -5.42
N VAL A 4 9.82 14.09 -5.63
CA VAL A 4 11.08 14.68 -5.15
C VAL A 4 11.38 16.00 -5.86
N THR A 5 11.07 16.09 -7.17
CA THR A 5 11.21 17.35 -7.93
C THR A 5 10.30 18.45 -7.39
N ARG A 6 9.16 18.09 -6.80
CA ARG A 6 8.23 19.00 -6.13
C ARG A 6 8.61 19.31 -4.67
N GLY A 7 9.75 18.82 -4.19
CA GLY A 7 10.17 18.99 -2.79
C GLY A 7 9.36 18.15 -1.79
N LEU A 8 8.67 17.12 -2.28
CA LEU A 8 7.81 16.25 -1.47
C LEU A 8 8.42 14.84 -1.35
N GLY A 9 8.12 14.16 -0.25
CA GLY A 9 8.47 12.76 -0.04
C GLY A 9 7.36 12.00 0.67
N LEU A 10 7.45 10.67 0.64
CA LEU A 10 6.60 9.78 1.43
C LEU A 10 7.44 9.15 2.53
N ALA A 11 6.88 9.05 3.73
CA ALA A 11 7.45 8.27 4.81
C ALA A 11 6.42 7.26 5.29
N THR A 12 6.86 6.01 5.40
CA THR A 12 6.06 4.92 5.97
C THR A 12 5.94 5.12 7.49
N ILE A 13 4.71 5.27 7.96
CA ILE A 13 4.40 5.41 9.39
C ILE A 13 4.24 4.03 10.03
N VAL A 14 3.53 3.13 9.34
CA VAL A 14 3.36 1.73 9.73
C VAL A 14 3.40 0.87 8.48
N ASN A 15 4.07 -0.27 8.56
CA ASN A 15 3.94 -1.37 7.61
C ASN A 15 3.81 -2.66 8.42
N THR A 16 2.64 -3.30 8.35
CA THR A 16 2.44 -4.63 8.92
C THR A 16 2.59 -5.65 7.81
N LEU A 17 3.71 -6.35 7.80
CA LEU A 17 4.01 -7.41 6.83
C LEU A 17 3.82 -8.78 7.48
N ARG A 18 3.10 -9.66 6.78
CA ARG A 18 2.82 -11.03 7.21
C ARG A 18 3.27 -11.97 6.11
N TYR A 19 3.90 -13.07 6.50
CA TYR A 19 4.32 -14.15 5.63
C TYR A 19 3.47 -15.37 5.93
N GLN A 20 2.77 -15.88 4.91
CA GLN A 20 1.83 -16.99 5.01
C GLN A 20 2.38 -18.26 4.34
N ASP A 21 3.14 -18.12 3.26
CA ASP A 21 3.71 -19.24 2.52
C ASP A 21 5.04 -18.83 1.86
N GLU A 22 5.90 -19.81 1.63
CA GLU A 22 7.22 -19.60 1.03
C GLU A 22 7.12 -19.44 -0.49
N LEU A 23 8.07 -18.69 -1.07
CA LEU A 23 8.32 -18.65 -2.52
C LEU A 23 9.69 -19.24 -2.77
N ALA A 24 9.76 -20.27 -3.61
CA ALA A 24 11.02 -20.87 -4.00
C ALA A 24 11.70 -20.09 -5.13
N ASP A 25 12.99 -20.35 -5.33
CA ASP A 25 13.70 -19.80 -6.48
C ASP A 25 13.04 -20.24 -7.79
N GLY A 26 12.85 -19.30 -8.71
CA GLY A 26 12.14 -19.52 -9.97
C GLY A 26 10.61 -19.48 -9.90
N ASP A 27 10.01 -19.38 -8.70
CA ASP A 27 8.55 -19.21 -8.59
C ASP A 27 8.09 -17.87 -9.19
N ARG A 28 6.97 -17.91 -9.89
CA ARG A 28 6.29 -16.71 -10.39
C ARG A 28 5.27 -16.27 -9.35
N PHE A 29 5.19 -14.97 -9.13
CA PHE A 29 4.19 -14.39 -8.25
C PHE A 29 3.55 -13.15 -8.88
N VAL A 30 2.39 -12.77 -8.35
CA VAL A 30 1.68 -11.53 -8.71
C VAL A 30 1.42 -10.74 -7.43
N VAL A 31 1.67 -9.43 -7.48
CA VAL A 31 1.29 -8.51 -6.40
C VAL A 31 0.01 -7.80 -6.77
N HIS A 32 -1.04 -8.01 -5.99
CA HIS A 32 -2.27 -7.23 -6.06
C HIS A 32 -2.22 -6.12 -5.03
N SER A 33 -2.44 -4.88 -5.45
CA SER A 33 -2.37 -3.71 -4.58
C SER A 33 -3.70 -2.96 -4.60
N GLY A 34 -4.09 -2.40 -3.46
CA GLY A 34 -5.32 -1.63 -3.34
C GLY A 34 -5.15 -0.45 -2.39
N ILE A 35 -5.60 0.72 -2.81
CA ILE A 35 -5.67 1.90 -1.94
C ILE A 35 -6.97 1.80 -1.15
N LEU A 36 -6.87 1.78 0.18
CA LEU A 36 -8.04 1.60 1.05
C LEU A 36 -8.61 2.91 1.54
N ARG A 37 -7.74 3.90 1.75
CA ARG A 37 -8.14 5.18 2.31
C ARG A 37 -7.13 6.25 1.97
N LEU A 38 -7.65 7.44 1.65
CA LEU A 38 -6.88 8.66 1.56
C LEU A 38 -7.27 9.60 2.71
N GLY A 39 -6.27 10.11 3.43
CA GLY A 39 -6.44 11.19 4.41
C GLY A 39 -5.98 12.54 3.84
N LYS A 40 -5.85 13.55 4.71
CA LYS A 40 -5.37 14.89 4.31
C LYS A 40 -3.97 14.85 3.69
N SER A 41 -3.04 14.20 4.39
CA SER A 41 -1.65 13.99 3.99
C SER A 41 -1.21 12.52 4.12
N SER A 42 -2.08 11.65 4.60
CA SER A 42 -1.82 10.22 4.74
C SER A 42 -2.51 9.40 3.65
N ILE A 43 -2.00 8.20 3.40
CA ILE A 43 -2.60 7.18 2.55
C ILE A 43 -2.44 5.82 3.23
N ARG A 44 -3.49 4.99 3.20
CA ARG A 44 -3.42 3.58 3.58
C ARG A 44 -3.67 2.71 2.35
N TYR A 45 -2.79 1.75 2.12
CA TYR A 45 -2.91 0.80 1.03
C TYR A 45 -2.40 -0.57 1.47
N VAL A 46 -2.78 -1.60 0.72
CA VAL A 46 -2.43 -2.99 1.01
C VAL A 46 -1.85 -3.69 -0.21
N HIS A 47 -1.08 -4.75 0.05
CA HIS A 47 -0.56 -5.65 -0.97
C HIS A 47 -0.84 -7.11 -0.60
N LYS A 48 -1.25 -7.93 -1.58
CA LYS A 48 -1.22 -9.39 -1.52
C LYS A 48 -0.22 -9.91 -2.53
N LEU A 49 0.70 -10.74 -2.06
CA LEU A 49 1.65 -11.49 -2.88
C LEU A 49 1.09 -12.89 -3.09
N MET A 50 0.73 -13.23 -4.32
CA MET A 50 0.14 -14.51 -4.69
C MET A 50 1.13 -15.33 -5.52
N ASN A 51 1.34 -16.61 -5.20
CA ASN A 51 2.02 -17.53 -6.10
C ASN A 51 1.18 -17.69 -7.36
N ALA A 52 1.74 -17.36 -8.52
CA ALA A 52 1.02 -17.34 -9.79
C ALA A 52 0.74 -18.75 -10.35
N THR A 53 1.47 -19.76 -9.87
CA THR A 53 1.30 -21.15 -10.25
C THR A 53 0.25 -21.84 -9.39
N THR A 54 0.34 -21.70 -8.06
CA THR A 54 -0.55 -22.41 -7.12
C THR A 54 -1.79 -21.61 -6.76
N GLY A 55 -1.76 -20.28 -6.90
CA GLY A 55 -2.81 -19.39 -6.41
C GLY A 55 -2.76 -19.17 -4.88
N SER A 56 -1.73 -19.64 -4.19
CA SER A 56 -1.58 -19.44 -2.74
C SER A 56 -1.23 -17.98 -2.40
N LEU A 57 -1.73 -17.47 -1.27
CA LEU A 57 -1.24 -16.23 -0.68
C LEU A 57 0.09 -16.50 0.03
N CYS A 58 1.15 -15.84 -0.40
CA CYS A 58 2.49 -15.98 0.19
C CYS A 58 2.79 -14.90 1.22
N ALA A 59 2.39 -13.66 0.95
CA ALA A 59 2.61 -12.54 1.86
C ALA A 59 1.47 -11.52 1.77
N SER A 60 1.16 -10.84 2.87
CA SER A 60 0.27 -9.68 2.91
C SER A 60 0.92 -8.48 3.60
N SER A 61 0.68 -7.28 3.08
CA SER A 61 1.19 -6.02 3.64
C SER A 61 0.05 -5.03 3.80
N ASP A 62 0.00 -4.36 4.95
CA ASP A 62 -0.88 -3.22 5.23
C ASP A 62 -0.03 -2.03 5.66
N MET A 63 -0.04 -1.00 4.82
CA MET A 63 0.85 0.15 4.91
C MET A 63 0.07 1.44 5.09
N THR A 64 0.58 2.29 5.97
CA THR A 64 0.17 3.68 6.07
C THR A 64 1.38 4.58 5.86
N GLU A 65 1.27 5.49 4.91
CA GLU A 65 2.30 6.48 4.60
C GLU A 65 1.75 7.89 4.78
N VAL A 66 2.66 8.85 4.96
CA VAL A 66 2.35 10.27 4.98
C VAL A 66 3.26 11.01 4.01
N GLN A 67 2.68 11.95 3.26
CA GLN A 67 3.40 12.91 2.44
C GLN A 67 3.97 14.03 3.33
N PHE A 68 5.26 14.32 3.15
CA PHE A 68 5.97 15.39 3.84
C PHE A 68 6.60 16.36 2.84
N ASP A 69 6.69 17.62 3.26
CA ASP A 69 7.55 18.62 2.64
C ASP A 69 9.00 18.40 3.13
N LEU A 70 9.93 18.23 2.20
CA LEU A 70 11.33 17.92 2.51
C LEU A 70 12.10 19.13 3.07
N SER A 71 11.62 20.35 2.84
CA SER A 71 12.21 21.58 3.35
C SER A 71 11.76 21.88 4.78
N THR A 72 10.45 21.86 5.04
CA THR A 72 9.89 22.15 6.37
C THR A 72 9.90 20.93 7.28
N ARG A 73 10.13 19.73 6.73
CA ARG A 73 10.10 18.43 7.41
C ARG A 73 8.80 18.17 8.16
N SER A 74 7.69 18.65 7.59
CA SER A 74 6.35 18.50 8.16
C SER A 74 5.40 17.85 7.15
N SER A 75 4.34 17.21 7.65
CA SER A 75 3.34 16.61 6.76
C SER A 75 2.72 17.66 5.85
N SER A 76 2.54 17.34 4.58
CA SER A 76 2.00 18.23 3.55
C SER A 76 0.77 17.60 2.89
N PRO A 77 -0.35 18.34 2.74
CA PRO A 77 -1.56 17.78 2.14
C PRO A 77 -1.34 17.39 0.68
N TRP A 78 -2.07 16.38 0.22
CA TRP A 78 -2.15 16.10 -1.21
C TRP A 78 -2.77 17.29 -1.94
N ASP A 79 -2.20 17.67 -3.08
CA ASP A 79 -2.83 18.64 -3.97
C ASP A 79 -4.11 18.07 -4.57
N GLU A 80 -4.99 18.95 -5.04
CA GLU A 80 -6.34 18.56 -5.49
C GLU A 80 -6.32 17.57 -6.65
N GLN A 81 -5.42 17.76 -7.62
CA GLN A 81 -5.33 16.86 -8.78
C GLN A 81 -4.87 15.47 -8.36
N THR A 82 -3.85 15.38 -7.52
CA THR A 82 -3.35 14.11 -6.96
C THR A 82 -4.42 13.44 -6.11
N ARG A 83 -5.13 14.21 -5.27
CA ARG A 83 -6.24 13.73 -4.45
C ARG A 83 -7.31 13.04 -5.30
N GLN A 84 -7.85 13.73 -6.29
CA GLN A 84 -8.90 13.20 -7.16
C GLN A 84 -8.48 11.92 -7.87
N ARG A 85 -7.23 11.86 -8.34
CA ARG A 85 -6.69 10.64 -8.98
C ARG A 85 -6.61 9.47 -8.00
N ILE A 86 -6.14 9.70 -6.78
CA ILE A 86 -6.02 8.64 -5.78
C ILE A 86 -7.39 8.17 -5.30
N GLU A 87 -8.32 9.10 -5.05
CA GLU A 87 -9.69 8.79 -4.62
C GLU A 87 -10.42 7.92 -5.66
N ALA A 88 -10.19 8.15 -6.95
CA ALA A 88 -10.73 7.30 -8.02
C ALA A 88 -10.17 5.87 -8.05
N MET A 89 -9.04 5.61 -7.37
CA MET A 89 -8.42 4.29 -7.24
C MET A 89 -8.74 3.61 -5.91
N VAL A 90 -9.52 4.25 -5.02
CA VAL A 90 -9.89 3.67 -3.73
C VAL A 90 -10.80 2.47 -3.95
N VAL A 91 -10.47 1.35 -3.31
CA VAL A 91 -11.22 0.10 -3.37
C VAL A 91 -11.71 -0.31 -1.99
N ALA A 92 -12.83 -1.01 -1.96
CA ALA A 92 -13.26 -1.76 -0.79
C ALA A 92 -12.67 -3.16 -0.85
N LEU A 93 -12.15 -3.65 0.28
CA LEU A 93 -11.72 -5.05 0.38
C LEU A 93 -12.93 -5.98 0.43
N SER A 94 -12.78 -7.17 -0.17
CA SER A 94 -13.70 -8.26 0.11
C SER A 94 -13.53 -8.72 1.57
N PRO A 95 -14.55 -9.35 2.18
CA PRO A 95 -14.42 -9.92 3.53
C PRO A 95 -13.27 -10.93 3.66
N GLU A 96 -13.01 -11.69 2.60
CA GLU A 96 -11.89 -12.64 2.51
C GLU A 96 -10.54 -11.89 2.55
N ASP A 97 -10.39 -10.83 1.74
CA ASP A 97 -9.17 -10.04 1.70
C ASP A 97 -8.91 -9.32 3.02
N GLN A 98 -9.96 -8.80 3.64
CA GLN A 98 -9.89 -8.16 4.95
C GLN A 98 -9.30 -9.10 6.01
N ALA A 99 -9.70 -10.38 6.03
CA ALA A 99 -9.20 -11.37 6.99
C ALA A 99 -7.68 -11.57 6.88
N TRP A 100 -7.11 -11.54 5.67
CA TRP A 100 -5.67 -11.67 5.44
C TRP A 100 -4.85 -10.50 5.98
N PHE A 101 -5.44 -9.32 6.14
CA PHE A 101 -4.78 -8.13 6.69
C PHE A 101 -4.99 -7.94 8.18
N ASP A 102 -6.07 -8.49 8.74
CA ASP A 102 -6.39 -8.40 10.18
C ASP A 102 -5.66 -9.47 11.02
N GLY A 103 -4.89 -10.36 10.37
CA GLY A 103 -4.12 -11.41 11.04
C GLY A 103 -4.81 -12.77 11.07
N GLY A 104 -5.74 -13.02 10.15
CA GLY A 104 -6.29 -14.36 9.90
C GLY A 104 -5.20 -15.32 9.43
N ARG A 105 -5.27 -16.56 9.92
CA ARG A 105 -4.54 -17.72 9.41
C ARG A 105 -5.31 -18.34 8.24
#